data_AF-A0A828NZ06-F1
#
_entry.id   AF-A0A828NZ06-F1
#
_cell.length_a   1.000
_cell.length_b   1.000
_cell.length_c   1.000
_cell.angle_alpha   90.00
_cell.angle_beta   90.00
_cell.angle_gamma   90.00
#
_symmetry.space_group_name_H-M   'P 1'
#
loop_
_entity.id
_entity.type
_entity.pdbx_description
1 polymer ?
#
loop_
_entity_poly.entity_id
_entity_poly.type
_entity_poly.pdbx_seq_one_letter_code
_entity_poly.pdbx_strand_id
1 'polypeptide(L)'
;YQVFDRGFMRDGEGREIDFRNTVILMTSNLGSDHLMQLLDEQPEATEASLHELLRPILRDHFRPALLARFQTVIYRPLTQSAMRTIVEMKLAQVCERLHCHYGLSTSVDERVYDALTSACLLPDTGARNVESLLNQQLLPVLSRQLLSHMAAKQKPQALALAWSDEDGMVIELRQECAL
;
A
#
# COMPACT_ATOMS: atom_id res chain seq x y z
N TYR A 1 30.88 -0.37 2.41
CA TYR A 1 31.55 -1.30 3.33
C TYR A 1 31.77 -0.69 4.71
N GLN A 2 32.38 0.49 4.83
CA GLN A 2 32.68 1.13 6.12
C GLN A 2 31.48 1.20 7.08
N VAL A 3 30.29 1.55 6.60
CA VAL A 3 29.07 1.55 7.42
C VAL A 3 28.76 0.17 7.99
N PHE A 4 28.72 -0.85 7.14
CA PHE A 4 28.33 -2.21 7.54
C PHE A 4 29.38 -2.91 8.42
N ASP A 5 30.65 -2.53 8.30
CA ASP A 5 31.74 -3.16 9.07
C ASP A 5 32.10 -2.39 10.33
N ARG A 6 32.14 -1.06 10.25
CA ARG A 6 32.68 -0.19 11.29
C ARG A 6 31.58 0.60 12.01
N GLY A 7 30.37 0.65 11.45
CA GLY A 7 29.27 1.43 12.00
C GLY A 7 29.42 2.94 11.80
N PHE A 8 30.34 3.40 10.93
CA PHE A 8 30.49 4.82 10.61
C PHE A 8 30.90 5.05 9.16
N MET A 9 30.63 6.26 8.67
CA MET A 9 31.00 6.75 7.34
C MET A 9 31.47 8.19 7.46
N ARG A 10 32.43 8.60 6.63
CA ARG A 10 32.71 10.03 6.44
C ARG A 10 31.95 10.57 5.24
N ASP A 11 31.28 11.70 5.41
CA ASP A 11 30.64 12.41 4.31
C ASP A 11 31.68 13.12 3.40
N GLY A 12 31.20 13.83 2.38
CA GLY A 12 32.06 14.57 1.44
C GLY A 12 32.83 15.74 2.07
N GLU A 13 32.44 16.19 3.26
CA GLU A 13 33.11 17.24 4.03
C GLU A 13 34.07 16.65 5.08
N GLY A 14 34.18 15.32 5.17
CA GLY A 14 35.03 14.62 6.13
C GLY A 14 34.42 14.45 7.52
N ARG A 15 33.13 14.80 7.71
CA ARG A 15 32.42 14.60 8.97
C ARG A 15 32.12 13.13 9.17
N GLU A 16 32.36 12.63 10.38
CA GLU A 16 32.05 11.25 10.74
C GLU A 16 30.57 11.12 11.14
N ILE A 17 29.86 10.22 10.45
CA ILE A 17 28.46 9.90 10.66
C ILE A 17 28.39 8.50 11.29
N ASP A 18 27.72 8.41 12.44
CA ASP A 18 27.51 7.17 13.20
C ASP A 18 26.23 6.45 12.75
N PHE A 19 26.36 5.18 12.40
CA PHE A 19 25.29 4.28 11.95
C PHE A 19 25.05 3.12 12.93
N ARG A 20 25.72 3.07 14.10
CA ARG A 20 25.62 1.94 15.05
C ARG A 20 24.21 1.71 15.59
N ASN A 21 23.40 2.77 15.65
CA ASN A 21 22.00 2.73 16.06
C ASN A 21 21.04 2.99 14.88
N THR A 22 21.39 2.46 13.71
CA THR A 22 20.60 2.65 12.48
C THR A 22 20.24 1.31 11.86
N VAL A 23 18.96 1.11 11.57
CA VAL A 23 18.50 0.01 10.72
C VAL A 23 18.61 0.43 9.27
N ILE A 24 19.37 -0.32 8.48
CA ILE A 24 19.53 -0.05 7.05
C ILE A 24 18.62 -1.01 6.29
N LEU A 25 17.57 -0.46 5.69
CA LEU A 25 16.70 -1.17 4.76
C LEU A 25 17.07 -0.81 3.33
N MET A 26 17.29 -1.82 2.49
CA MET A 26 17.46 -1.63 1.05
C MET A 26 16.41 -2.47 0.33
N THR A 27 15.83 -1.90 -0.71
CA THR A 27 14.81 -2.55 -1.52
C THR A 27 15.32 -2.72 -2.94
N SER A 28 14.92 -3.80 -3.59
CA SER A 28 15.23 -4.08 -5.00
C SER A 28 14.09 -4.90 -5.58
N ASN A 29 13.80 -4.68 -6.86
CA ASN A 29 12.90 -5.50 -7.67
C ASN A 29 13.66 -6.61 -8.43
N LEU A 30 14.93 -6.83 -8.10
CA LEU A 30 15.76 -7.81 -8.78
C LEU A 30 15.22 -9.23 -8.54
N GLY A 31 14.96 -9.95 -9.63
CA GLY A 31 14.40 -11.31 -9.59
C GLY A 31 12.90 -11.37 -9.30
N SER A 32 12.18 -10.25 -9.27
CA SER A 32 10.73 -10.23 -9.06
C SER A 32 9.98 -11.07 -10.09
N ASP A 33 10.32 -10.98 -11.37
CA ASP A 33 9.64 -11.77 -12.42
C ASP A 33 9.81 -13.28 -12.23
N HIS A 34 11.01 -13.70 -11.80
CA HIS A 34 11.30 -15.12 -11.55
C HIS A 34 10.55 -15.62 -10.31
N LEU A 35 10.46 -14.79 -9.26
CA LEU A 35 9.67 -15.11 -8.07
C LEU A 35 8.19 -15.24 -8.40
N MET A 36 7.64 -14.30 -9.17
CA MET A 36 6.24 -14.32 -9.59
C MET A 36 5.94 -15.58 -10.37
N GLN A 37 6.75 -15.90 -11.38
CA GLN A 37 6.58 -17.11 -12.18
C GLN A 37 6.63 -18.39 -11.32
N LEU A 38 7.62 -18.51 -10.43
CA LEU A 38 7.72 -19.69 -9.57
C LEU A 38 6.53 -19.80 -8.61
N LEU A 39 6.06 -18.70 -8.05
CA LEU A 39 4.94 -18.69 -7.11
C LEU A 39 3.59 -18.91 -7.79
N ASP A 40 3.45 -18.55 -9.07
CA ASP A 40 2.29 -18.90 -9.88
C ASP A 40 2.25 -20.42 -10.15
N GLU A 41 3.40 -21.03 -10.45
CA GLU A 41 3.52 -22.48 -10.69
C GLU A 41 3.48 -23.29 -9.38
N GLN A 42 4.05 -22.76 -8.30
CA GLN A 42 4.22 -23.40 -7.00
C GLN A 42 3.95 -22.41 -5.85
N PRO A 43 2.67 -22.15 -5.52
CA PRO A 43 2.31 -21.19 -4.47
C PRO A 43 2.89 -21.51 -3.09
N GLU A 44 3.09 -22.81 -2.82
CA GLU A 44 3.63 -23.33 -1.56
C GLU A 44 5.17 -23.47 -1.56
N ALA A 45 5.86 -22.83 -2.52
CA ALA A 45 7.32 -22.83 -2.57
C ALA A 45 7.91 -22.35 -1.22
N THR A 46 8.87 -23.13 -0.72
CA THR A 46 9.52 -22.85 0.55
C THR A 46 10.43 -21.62 0.44
N GLU A 47 10.70 -20.96 1.57
CA GLU A 47 11.66 -19.84 1.61
C GLU A 47 13.04 -20.25 1.05
N ALA A 48 13.48 -21.48 1.33
CA ALA A 48 14.73 -22.02 0.83
C ALA A 48 14.78 -22.11 -0.70
N SER A 49 13.70 -22.56 -1.35
CA SER A 49 13.62 -22.61 -2.82
C SER A 49 13.61 -21.21 -3.44
N LEU A 50 12.93 -20.24 -2.81
CA LEU A 50 12.95 -18.85 -3.26
C LEU A 50 14.35 -18.24 -3.15
N HIS A 51 15.07 -18.51 -2.07
CA HIS A 51 16.45 -18.07 -1.90
C HIS A 51 17.40 -18.68 -2.94
N GLU A 52 17.29 -19.99 -3.22
CA GLU A 52 18.12 -20.65 -4.23
C GLU A 52 17.84 -20.11 -5.65
N LEU A 53 16.58 -19.82 -5.97
CA LEU A 53 16.19 -19.15 -7.22
C LEU A 53 16.86 -17.78 -7.38
N LEU A 54 16.82 -16.95 -6.33
CA LEU A 54 17.36 -15.59 -6.37
C LEU A 54 18.88 -15.52 -6.26
N ARG A 55 19.51 -16.55 -5.69
CA ARG A 55 20.95 -16.57 -5.41
C ARG A 55 21.84 -16.24 -6.61
N PRO A 56 21.67 -16.84 -7.81
CA PRO A 56 22.47 -16.47 -8.98
C PRO A 56 22.24 -15.01 -9.40
N ILE A 57 20.99 -14.53 -9.38
CA ILE A 57 20.62 -13.17 -9.79
C ILE A 57 21.27 -12.13 -8.85
N LEU A 58 21.19 -12.37 -7.54
CA LEU A 58 21.80 -11.50 -6.54
C LEU A 58 23.32 -11.46 -6.64
N ARG A 59 23.98 -12.60 -6.93
CA ARG A 59 25.44 -12.66 -7.08
C ARG A 59 25.94 -11.98 -8.35
N ASP A 60 25.15 -11.99 -9.42
CA ASP A 60 25.49 -11.32 -10.67
C ASP A 60 25.43 -9.79 -10.52
N HIS A 61 24.43 -9.30 -9.78
CA HIS A 61 24.23 -7.87 -9.57
C HIS A 61 25.07 -7.27 -8.43
N PHE A 62 25.17 -7.96 -7.29
CA PHE A 62 25.86 -7.46 -6.09
C PHE A 62 27.21 -8.13 -5.89
N ARG A 63 28.23 -7.32 -5.55
CA ARG A 63 29.55 -7.84 -5.16
C ARG A 63 29.39 -8.81 -3.97
N PRO A 64 30.04 -9.99 -3.98
CA PRO A 64 29.90 -10.99 -2.91
C PRO A 64 30.15 -10.45 -1.50
N ALA A 65 31.14 -9.57 -1.34
CA ALA A 65 31.44 -8.92 -0.07
C ALA A 65 30.23 -8.11 0.46
N LEU A 66 29.50 -7.42 -0.42
CA LEU A 66 28.35 -6.62 -0.01
C LEU A 66 27.18 -7.53 0.38
N LEU A 67 26.89 -8.53 -0.45
CA LEU A 67 25.81 -9.49 -0.23
C LEU A 67 25.98 -10.26 1.09
N ALA A 68 27.22 -10.60 1.46
CA ALA A 68 27.54 -11.28 2.73
C ALA A 68 27.20 -10.47 3.99
N ARG A 69 26.95 -9.16 3.86
CA ARG A 69 26.56 -8.27 4.98
C ARG A 69 25.05 -8.05 5.05
N PHE A 70 24.29 -8.62 4.12
CA PHE A 70 22.85 -8.43 4.02
C PHE A 70 22.11 -9.70 4.40
N GLN A 71 21.04 -9.54 5.16
CA GLN A 71 20.01 -10.56 5.27
C GLN A 71 18.95 -10.26 4.21
N THR A 72 18.82 -11.14 3.22
CA THR A 72 17.79 -11.00 2.19
C THR A 72 16.45 -11.41 2.77
N VAL A 73 15.43 -10.59 2.58
CA VAL A 73 14.04 -10.89 2.93
C VAL A 73 13.23 -10.87 1.64
N ILE A 74 12.52 -11.97 1.36
CA ILE A 74 11.75 -12.13 0.13
C ILE A 74 10.29 -11.74 0.40
N TYR A 75 9.78 -10.79 -0.36
CA TYR A 75 8.38 -10.38 -0.28
C TYR A 75 7.56 -11.22 -1.26
N ARG A 76 6.57 -11.95 -0.74
CA ARG A 76 5.60 -12.70 -1.54
C ARG A 76 4.52 -11.77 -2.10
N PRO A 77 3.85 -12.16 -3.20
CA PRO A 77 2.65 -11.48 -3.68
C PRO A 77 1.60 -11.36 -2.59
N LEU A 78 0.84 -10.27 -2.61
CA LEU A 78 -0.24 -10.06 -1.65
C LEU A 78 -1.37 -11.04 -1.93
N THR A 79 -1.81 -11.75 -0.89
CA THR A 79 -3.04 -12.55 -0.96
C THR A 79 -4.26 -11.63 -1.03
N GLN A 80 -5.38 -12.17 -1.49
CA GLN A 80 -6.67 -11.45 -1.47
C GLN A 80 -7.04 -10.97 -0.06
N SER A 81 -6.80 -11.79 0.97
CA SER A 81 -7.07 -11.40 2.36
C SER A 81 -6.18 -10.25 2.82
N ALA A 82 -4.88 -10.29 2.52
CA ALA A 82 -3.95 -9.21 2.85
C ALA A 82 -4.32 -7.93 2.09
N MET A 83 -4.71 -8.05 0.82
CA MET A 83 -5.19 -6.91 0.02
C MET A 83 -6.45 -6.30 0.64
N ARG A 84 -7.42 -7.11 1.06
CA ARG A 84 -8.62 -6.62 1.74
C ARG A 84 -8.28 -5.81 2.99
N THR A 85 -7.40 -6.34 3.85
CA THR A 85 -6.94 -5.62 5.04
C THR A 85 -6.30 -4.28 4.68
N ILE A 86 -5.50 -4.22 3.61
CA ILE A 86 -4.91 -2.97 3.14
C ILE A 86 -5.98 -1.98 2.68
N VAL A 87 -6.99 -2.43 1.93
CA VAL A 87 -8.12 -1.61 1.48
C VAL A 87 -8.88 -1.05 2.69
N GLU A 88 -9.21 -1.89 3.67
CA GLU A 88 -9.89 -1.50 4.92
C GLU A 88 -9.09 -0.42 5.67
N MET A 89 -7.77 -0.64 5.86
CA MET A 89 -6.90 0.34 6.51
C MET A 89 -6.85 1.67 5.76
N LYS A 90 -6.77 1.64 4.43
CA LYS A 90 -6.69 2.85 3.60
C LYS A 90 -8.01 3.62 3.59
N LEU A 91 -9.15 2.94 3.53
CA LEU A 91 -10.45 3.57 3.66
C LEU A 91 -10.68 4.13 5.05
N ALA A 92 -10.25 3.43 6.11
CA ALA A 92 -10.31 3.95 7.48
C ALA A 92 -9.54 5.27 7.61
N GLN A 93 -8.35 5.38 7.00
CA GLN A 93 -7.59 6.64 6.96
C GLN A 93 -8.30 7.76 6.18
N VAL A 94 -9.10 7.43 5.16
CA VAL A 94 -9.95 8.42 4.46
C VAL A 94 -11.08 8.89 5.38
N CYS A 95 -11.78 7.95 6.00
CA CYS A 95 -12.88 8.20 6.92
C CYS A 95 -12.45 9.05 8.12
N GLU A 96 -11.30 8.74 8.73
CA GLU A 96 -10.72 9.50 9.83
C GLU A 96 -10.44 10.95 9.42
N ARG A 97 -9.82 11.17 8.26
CA ARG A 97 -9.60 12.53 7.74
C ARG A 97 -10.91 13.29 7.52
N LEU A 98 -11.93 12.64 6.97
CA LEU A 98 -13.25 13.26 6.77
C LEU A 98 -13.91 13.64 8.10
N HIS A 99 -13.80 12.78 9.10
CA HIS A 99 -14.29 13.06 10.45
C HIS A 99 -13.54 14.25 11.06
N CYS A 100 -12.21 14.25 11.06
CA CYS A 100 -11.40 15.31 11.67
C CYS A 100 -11.61 16.69 11.00
N HIS A 101 -11.78 16.74 9.68
CA HIS A 101 -11.87 18.00 8.95
C HIS A 101 -13.31 18.52 8.77
N TYR A 102 -14.29 17.62 8.66
CA TYR A 102 -15.68 17.99 8.33
C TYR A 102 -16.71 17.53 9.37
N GLY A 103 -16.30 16.77 10.39
CA GLY A 103 -17.22 16.22 11.40
C GLY A 103 -18.13 15.12 10.86
N LEU A 104 -17.78 14.51 9.72
CA LEU A 104 -18.61 13.50 9.07
C LEU A 104 -18.51 12.16 9.80
N SER A 105 -19.66 11.58 10.13
CA SER A 105 -19.78 10.16 10.44
C SER A 105 -19.74 9.36 9.14
N THR A 106 -19.00 8.26 9.09
CA THR A 106 -18.84 7.46 7.87
C THR A 106 -19.32 6.04 8.10
N SER A 107 -20.03 5.49 7.11
CA SER A 107 -20.43 4.09 7.06
C SER A 107 -20.02 3.50 5.72
N VAL A 108 -19.34 2.36 5.72
CA VAL A 108 -18.87 1.70 4.50
C VAL A 108 -19.48 0.30 4.45
N ASP A 109 -20.17 -0.02 3.36
CA ASP A 109 -20.69 -1.36 3.09
C ASP A 109 -19.53 -2.34 2.83
N GLU A 110 -19.62 -3.56 3.36
CA GLU A 110 -18.63 -4.62 3.15
C GLU A 110 -18.36 -4.90 1.67
N ARG A 111 -19.39 -4.75 0.82
CA ARG A 111 -19.26 -4.92 -0.64
C ARG A 111 -18.32 -3.92 -1.29
N VAL A 112 -18.12 -2.74 -0.68
CA VAL A 112 -17.12 -1.77 -1.14
C VAL A 112 -15.72 -2.35 -0.96
N TYR A 113 -15.42 -2.96 0.20
CA TYR A 113 -14.13 -3.58 0.42
C TYR A 113 -13.86 -4.72 -0.56
N ASP A 114 -14.87 -5.56 -0.85
CA ASP A 114 -14.77 -6.65 -1.83
C ASP A 114 -14.51 -6.15 -3.25
N ALA A 115 -15.26 -5.15 -3.70
CA ALA A 115 -15.11 -4.57 -5.03
C ALA A 115 -13.74 -3.92 -5.21
N LEU A 116 -13.29 -3.16 -4.21
CA LEU A 116 -11.98 -2.52 -4.22
C LEU A 116 -10.84 -3.55 -4.20
N THR A 117 -10.97 -4.59 -3.37
CA THR A 117 -9.99 -5.68 -3.31
C THR A 117 -9.86 -6.37 -4.67
N SER A 118 -10.98 -6.68 -5.30
CA SER A 118 -11.03 -7.34 -6.60
C SER A 118 -10.39 -6.49 -7.70
N ALA A 119 -10.64 -5.18 -7.71
CA ALA A 119 -10.02 -4.25 -8.65
C ALA A 119 -8.50 -4.12 -8.46
N CYS A 120 -8.00 -4.34 -7.24
CA CYS A 120 -6.59 -4.16 -6.89
C CYS A 120 -5.74 -5.43 -7.04
N LEU A 121 -6.34 -6.60 -7.25
CA LEU A 121 -5.63 -7.88 -7.45
C LEU A 121 -5.00 -8.03 -8.84
N LEU A 122 -5.17 -7.05 -9.74
CA LEU A 122 -4.51 -7.07 -11.05
C LEU A 122 -2.98 -7.03 -10.89
N PRO A 123 -2.23 -7.92 -11.57
CA PRO A 123 -0.90 -8.37 -11.15
C PRO A 123 0.23 -7.32 -11.19
N ASP A 124 0.10 -6.22 -11.94
CA ASP A 124 1.28 -5.42 -12.33
C ASP A 124 1.76 -4.37 -11.31
N THR A 125 0.99 -4.07 -10.25
CA THR A 125 1.31 -2.90 -9.38
C THR A 125 1.12 -3.13 -7.88
N GLY A 126 0.60 -4.29 -7.47
CA GLY A 126 0.36 -4.63 -6.06
C GLY A 126 -0.53 -3.60 -5.33
N ALA A 127 -0.31 -3.41 -4.03
CA ALA A 127 -1.11 -2.49 -3.21
C ALA A 127 -1.06 -1.01 -3.65
N ARG A 128 -0.14 -0.61 -4.55
CA ARG A 128 -0.12 0.74 -5.10
C ARG A 128 -1.38 1.06 -5.91
N ASN A 129 -2.04 0.04 -6.47
CA ASN A 129 -3.35 0.21 -7.10
C ASN A 129 -4.41 0.74 -6.13
N VAL A 130 -4.39 0.32 -4.87
CA VAL A 130 -5.36 0.77 -3.86
C VAL A 130 -5.29 2.28 -3.72
N GLU A 131 -4.07 2.82 -3.56
CA GLU A 131 -3.88 4.25 -3.41
C GLU A 131 -4.25 5.03 -4.68
N SER A 132 -3.87 4.51 -5.86
CA SER A 132 -4.26 5.10 -7.13
C SER A 132 -5.78 5.16 -7.28
N LEU A 133 -6.47 4.05 -7.00
CA LEU A 133 -7.91 3.95 -7.12
C LEU A 133 -8.63 4.88 -6.13
N LEU A 134 -8.18 4.93 -4.88
CA LEU A 134 -8.74 5.86 -3.88
C LEU A 134 -8.53 7.33 -4.29
N ASN A 135 -7.31 7.69 -4.73
CA ASN A 135 -6.97 9.08 -5.05
C ASN A 135 -7.55 9.55 -6.40
N GLN A 136 -7.73 8.66 -7.36
CA GLN A 136 -8.19 9.03 -8.71
C GLN A 136 -9.68 8.81 -8.94
N GLN A 137 -10.30 7.86 -8.22
CA GLN A 137 -11.72 7.52 -8.42
C GLN A 137 -12.59 7.98 -7.24
N LEU A 138 -12.25 7.57 -6.02
CA LEU A 138 -13.10 7.85 -4.85
C LEU A 138 -12.99 9.31 -4.37
N LEU A 139 -11.78 9.77 -4.00
CA LEU A 139 -11.58 11.09 -3.40
C LEU A 139 -12.03 12.26 -4.29
N PRO A 140 -11.86 12.23 -5.63
CA PRO A 140 -12.34 13.32 -6.48
C PRO A 140 -13.86 13.42 -6.52
N VAL A 141 -14.57 12.28 -6.52
CA VAL A 141 -16.05 12.25 -6.49
C VAL A 141 -16.54 12.78 -5.14
N LEU A 142 -15.97 12.29 -4.03
CA LEU A 142 -16.26 12.79 -2.68
C LEU A 142 -16.05 14.31 -2.58
N SER A 143 -14.91 14.79 -3.05
CA SER A 143 -14.55 16.21 -2.98
C SER A 143 -15.55 17.08 -3.74
N ARG A 144 -15.95 16.67 -4.96
CA ARG A 144 -16.96 17.39 -5.74
C ARG A 144 -18.32 17.44 -5.05
N GLN A 145 -18.78 16.31 -4.49
CA GLN A 145 -20.06 16.26 -3.81
C GLN A 145 -20.05 17.11 -2.52
N LEU A 146 -18.99 17.04 -1.72
CA LEU A 146 -18.84 17.84 -0.51
C LEU A 146 -18.81 19.35 -0.83
N LEU A 147 -18.02 19.77 -1.81
CA LEU A 147 -17.96 21.17 -2.24
C LEU A 147 -19.33 21.67 -2.75
N SER A 148 -20.08 20.83 -3.46
CA SER A 148 -21.42 21.18 -3.95
C SER A 148 -22.40 21.41 -2.81
N HIS A 149 -22.40 20.55 -1.78
CA HIS A 149 -23.22 20.75 -0.58
C HIS A 149 -22.79 22.00 0.19
N MET A 150 -21.49 22.22 0.35
CA MET A 150 -20.97 23.43 1.01
C MET A 150 -21.39 24.71 0.29
N ALA A 151 -21.35 24.73 -1.05
CA ALA A 151 -21.81 25.86 -1.86
C ALA A 151 -23.32 26.10 -1.69
N ALA A 152 -24.11 25.02 -1.55
CA ALA A 152 -25.53 25.08 -1.23
C ALA A 152 -25.83 25.39 0.26
N LYS A 153 -24.80 25.69 1.07
CA LYS A 153 -24.88 25.89 2.53
C LYS A 153 -25.46 24.69 3.29
N GLN A 154 -25.40 23.51 2.70
CA GLN A 154 -25.76 22.25 3.32
C GLN A 154 -24.51 21.66 3.97
N LYS A 155 -24.58 21.41 5.28
CA LYS A 155 -23.53 20.67 5.99
C LYS A 155 -23.98 19.21 6.11
N PRO A 156 -23.45 18.29 5.28
CA PRO A 156 -23.68 16.87 5.51
C PRO A 156 -23.06 16.48 6.85
N GLN A 157 -23.69 15.53 7.52
CA GLN A 157 -23.23 15.00 8.82
C GLN A 157 -22.86 13.52 8.72
N ALA A 158 -23.37 12.82 7.71
CA ALA A 158 -23.03 11.44 7.45
C ALA A 158 -22.67 11.21 5.97
N LEU A 159 -21.73 10.30 5.76
CA LEU A 159 -21.34 9.76 4.46
C LEU A 159 -21.54 8.24 4.48
N ALA A 160 -22.31 7.73 3.53
CA ALA A 160 -22.42 6.30 3.27
C ALA A 160 -21.73 5.96 1.95
N LEU A 161 -20.81 4.99 2.00
CA LEU A 161 -20.19 4.38 0.83
C LEU A 161 -20.82 2.99 0.63
N ALA A 162 -21.39 2.78 -0.55
CA ALA A 162 -22.02 1.51 -0.92
C ALA A 162 -21.55 1.06 -2.31
N TRP A 163 -21.78 -0.21 -2.62
CA TRP A 163 -21.53 -0.76 -3.95
C TRP A 163 -22.84 -1.21 -4.61
N SER A 164 -23.03 -0.81 -5.86
CA SER A 164 -24.11 -1.19 -6.77
C SER A 164 -23.51 -1.97 -7.94
N ASP A 165 -24.14 -3.08 -8.34
CA ASP A 165 -23.67 -3.85 -9.49
C ASP A 165 -23.91 -3.12 -10.82
N GLU A 166 -24.88 -2.19 -10.86
CA GLU A 166 -25.19 -1.39 -12.04
C GLU A 166 -24.38 -0.09 -12.08
N ASP A 167 -24.29 0.62 -10.96
CA ASP A 167 -23.70 1.97 -10.89
C ASP A 167 -22.26 1.98 -10.34
N GLY A 168 -21.76 0.83 -9.87
CA GLY A 168 -20.49 0.73 -9.18
C GLY A 168 -20.51 1.40 -7.81
N MET A 169 -19.52 2.26 -7.54
CA MET A 169 -19.36 2.90 -6.25
C MET A 169 -20.39 4.02 -6.03
N VAL A 170 -21.29 3.83 -5.06
CA VAL A 170 -22.33 4.79 -4.69
C VAL A 170 -21.90 5.56 -3.45
N ILE A 171 -22.05 6.87 -3.52
CA ILE A 171 -21.66 7.80 -2.46
C ILE A 171 -22.89 8.63 -2.09
N GLU A 172 -23.33 8.49 -0.85
CA GLU A 172 -24.47 9.24 -0.30
C GLU A 172 -24.02 10.14 0.85
N LEU A 173 -24.24 11.45 0.69
CA LEU A 173 -24.11 12.42 1.76
C LEU A 173 -25.49 12.70 2.36
N ARG A 174 -25.63 12.50 3.66
CA ARG A 174 -26.90 12.69 4.38
C ARG A 174 -26.77 13.86 5.37
N GLN A 175 -27.86 14.59 5.52
CA GLN A 175 -28.09 15.50 6.65
C GLN A 175 -28.96 14.74 7.66
N GLU A 176 -28.71 14.85 8.97
CA GLU A 176 -29.75 14.41 9.91
C GLU A 176 -31.03 15.20 9.59
N CYS A 177 -32.13 14.47 9.41
CA CYS A 177 -33.44 15.09 9.50
C CYS A 177 -33.51 15.74 10.89
N ALA A 178 -33.67 17.06 10.92
CA ALA A 178 -34.16 17.72 12.12
C ALA A 178 -35.50 17.07 12.47
N LEU A 179 -35.53 16.29 13.54
CA LEU A 179 -36.75 15.91 14.25
C LEU A 179 -37.34 17.15 14.93
#